data_AF-A0A9W4X470-F1
#
_entry.id   AF-A0A9W4X470-F1
#
_cell.length_a   1.000
_cell.length_b   1.000
_cell.length_c   1.000
_cell.angle_alpha   90.00
_cell.angle_beta   90.00
_cell.angle_gamma   90.00
#
_symmetry.space_group_name_H-M   'P 1'
#
loop_
_entity.id
_entity.type
_entity.pdbx_description
1 polymer ?
#
loop_
_entity_poly.entity_id
_entity_poly.type
_entity_poly.pdbx_seq_one_letter_code
_entity_poly.pdbx_strand_id
1 'polypeptide(L)'
;MNRQRNNRAANNQNRRDRVVERDNLVANINRARIFPPYVQNPNRILSLLRRNSRRPKRKYHGYDLIYVITKEEARIHNHVTDDIIVRNVANVLWRESTRGQKEQYISLARDVNYLI
;
A
#
# COMPACT_ATOMS: atom_id res chain seq x y z
N MET A 1 -31.09 -17.50 -18.67
CA MET A 1 -31.05 -16.12 -18.13
C MET A 1 -30.66 -15.99 -16.65
N ASN A 2 -30.86 -16.98 -15.77
CA ASN A 2 -30.56 -16.83 -14.33
C ASN A 2 -29.07 -16.79 -13.93
N ARG A 3 -28.17 -17.50 -14.64
CA ARG A 3 -26.73 -17.53 -14.28
C ARG A 3 -26.05 -16.16 -14.39
N GLN A 4 -26.39 -15.36 -15.40
CA GLN A 4 -25.79 -14.03 -15.58
C GLN A 4 -26.24 -13.02 -14.51
N ARG A 5 -27.48 -13.12 -14.01
CA ARG A 5 -27.97 -12.24 -12.93
C ARG A 5 -27.29 -12.57 -11.59
N ASN A 6 -27.14 -13.85 -11.28
CA ASN A 6 -26.47 -14.30 -10.05
C ASN A 6 -24.98 -13.89 -10.02
N ASN A 7 -24.28 -14.00 -11.16
CA ASN A 7 -22.88 -13.59 -11.27
C ASN A 7 -22.69 -12.08 -11.08
N ARG A 8 -23.63 -11.26 -11.56
CA ARG A 8 -23.59 -9.80 -11.38
C ARG A 8 -23.84 -9.40 -9.93
N ALA A 9 -24.80 -10.04 -9.26
CA ALA A 9 -25.10 -9.78 -7.85
C ALA A 9 -23.90 -10.15 -6.95
N ALA A 10 -23.29 -11.32 -7.15
CA ALA A 10 -22.11 -11.76 -6.39
C ALA A 10 -20.90 -10.82 -6.60
N ASN A 11 -20.65 -10.37 -7.84
CA ASN A 11 -19.55 -9.46 -8.11
C ASN A 11 -19.78 -8.07 -7.48
N ASN A 12 -21.03 -7.60 -7.45
CA ASN A 12 -21.38 -6.37 -6.76
C ASN A 12 -21.21 -6.49 -5.24
N GLN A 13 -21.55 -7.64 -4.65
CA GLN A 13 -21.33 -7.89 -3.23
C GLN A 13 -19.83 -7.88 -2.89
N ASN A 14 -19.01 -8.63 -3.63
CA ASN A 14 -17.55 -8.64 -3.46
C ASN A 14 -16.93 -7.22 -3.55
N ARG A 15 -17.46 -6.37 -4.45
CA ARG A 15 -17.02 -4.97 -4.55
C ARG A 15 -17.37 -4.16 -3.30
N ARG A 16 -18.57 -4.34 -2.75
CA ARG A 16 -19.00 -3.67 -1.51
C ARG A 16 -18.18 -4.13 -0.32
N ASP A 17 -17.94 -5.43 -0.20
CA ASP A 17 -17.17 -6.01 0.91
C ASP A 17 -15.75 -5.44 0.93
N ARG A 18 -15.10 -5.34 -0.25
CA ARG A 18 -13.78 -4.69 -0.39
C ARG A 18 -13.76 -3.22 -0.03
N VAL A 19 -14.86 -2.50 -0.30
CA VAL A 19 -14.99 -1.08 0.04
C VAL A 19 -15.09 -0.92 1.56
N VAL A 20 -15.89 -1.76 2.22
CA VAL A 20 -16.03 -1.79 3.69
C VAL A 20 -14.71 -2.17 4.35
N GLU A 21 -14.05 -3.23 3.87
CA GLU A 21 -12.76 -3.66 4.40
C GLU A 21 -11.65 -2.62 4.20
N ARG A 22 -11.64 -1.92 3.06
CA ARG A 22 -10.78 -0.75 2.84
C ARG A 22 -11.04 0.32 3.90
N ASP A 23 -12.30 0.70 4.14
CA ASP A 23 -12.62 1.77 5.09
C ASP A 23 -12.23 1.39 6.52
N ASN A 24 -12.48 0.15 6.91
CA ASN A 24 -12.04 -0.40 8.18
C ASN A 24 -10.50 -0.36 8.29
N LEU A 25 -9.78 -0.71 7.23
CA LEU A 25 -8.32 -0.65 7.25
C LEU A 25 -7.80 0.79 7.30
N VAL A 26 -8.41 1.75 6.59
CA VAL A 26 -8.04 3.18 6.70
C VAL A 26 -8.20 3.68 8.14
N ALA A 27 -9.27 3.29 8.82
CA ALA A 27 -9.55 3.71 10.19
C ALA A 27 -8.57 3.10 11.22
N ASN A 28 -8.15 1.86 11.02
CA ASN A 28 -7.36 1.10 12.00
C ASN A 28 -5.85 1.09 11.74
N ILE A 29 -5.41 1.47 10.53
CA ILE A 29 -3.99 1.42 10.21
C ILE A 29 -3.19 2.41 11.05
N ASN A 30 -2.09 1.95 11.64
CA ASN A 30 -1.26 2.78 12.48
C ASN A 30 -0.45 3.78 11.63
N ARG A 31 -0.97 5.00 11.50
CA ARG A 31 -0.34 6.07 10.71
C ARG A 31 1.06 6.45 11.21
N ALA A 32 1.36 6.27 12.49
CA ALA A 32 2.70 6.54 13.04
C ALA A 32 3.76 5.54 12.53
N ARG A 33 3.35 4.39 11.98
CA ARG A 33 4.23 3.44 11.30
C ARG A 33 4.33 3.66 9.80
N ILE A 34 3.64 4.68 9.29
CA ILE A 34 3.62 5.05 7.87
C ILE A 34 4.20 6.45 7.68
N PHE A 35 3.92 7.39 8.57
CA PHE A 35 4.42 8.76 8.49
C PHE A 35 5.06 9.20 9.81
N PRO A 36 6.28 9.78 9.78
CA PRO A 36 7.23 9.75 8.66
C PRO A 36 7.58 8.30 8.28
N PRO A 37 8.33 8.03 7.19
CA PRO A 37 8.70 6.66 6.85
C PRO A 37 9.35 5.97 8.06
N TYR A 38 8.65 5.00 8.66
CA TYR A 38 9.14 4.32 9.87
C TYR A 38 10.42 3.53 9.59
N VAL A 39 10.54 3.03 8.36
CA VAL A 39 11.75 2.40 7.87
C VAL A 39 12.52 3.43 7.04
N GLN A 40 13.55 4.03 7.64
CA GLN A 40 14.41 4.99 6.95
C GLN A 40 15.63 4.35 6.28
N ASN A 41 15.95 3.09 6.62
CA ASN A 41 17.09 2.39 6.03
C ASN A 41 16.78 1.96 4.58
N PRO A 42 17.49 2.50 3.56
CA PRO A 42 17.21 2.20 2.16
C PRO A 42 17.38 0.73 1.79
N ASN A 43 18.35 0.02 2.39
CA ASN A 43 18.55 -1.41 2.16
C ASN A 43 17.37 -2.25 2.66
N ARG A 44 16.82 -1.89 3.82
CA ARG A 44 15.64 -2.57 4.38
C ARG A 44 14.41 -2.34 3.51
N ILE A 45 14.21 -1.12 3.03
CA ILE A 45 13.14 -0.81 2.06
C ILE A 45 13.32 -1.59 0.77
N LEU A 46 14.53 -1.64 0.21
CA LEU A 46 14.81 -2.37 -1.01
C LEU A 46 14.51 -3.87 -0.87
N SER A 47 14.86 -4.46 0.29
CA SER A 47 14.49 -5.83 0.61
C SER A 47 12.97 -6.05 0.64
N LEU A 48 12.22 -5.12 1.27
CA LEU A 48 10.75 -5.16 1.26
C LEU A 48 10.18 -5.05 -0.15
N LEU A 49 10.71 -4.15 -0.98
CA LEU A 49 10.29 -3.95 -2.37
C LEU A 49 10.56 -5.20 -3.22
N ARG A 50 11.72 -5.83 -3.06
CA ARG A 50 12.08 -7.08 -3.75
C ARG A 50 11.20 -8.24 -3.32
N ARG A 51 10.88 -8.35 -2.02
CA ARG A 51 9.96 -9.39 -1.51
C ARG A 51 8.53 -9.22 -2.03
N ASN A 52 8.08 -7.97 -2.14
CA ASN A 52 6.70 -7.65 -2.53
C ASN A 52 6.51 -7.55 -4.05
N SER A 53 7.57 -7.56 -4.85
CA SER A 53 7.51 -7.49 -6.31
C SER A 53 8.05 -8.74 -6.98
N ARG A 54 7.29 -9.33 -7.89
CA ARG A 54 7.76 -10.45 -8.73
C ARG A 54 8.81 -10.01 -9.77
N ARG A 55 8.89 -8.71 -10.07
CA ARG A 55 9.86 -8.15 -11.02
C ARG A 55 10.47 -6.88 -10.42
N PRO A 56 11.81 -6.81 -10.26
CA PRO A 56 12.47 -5.58 -9.84
C PRO A 56 12.16 -4.45 -10.82
N LYS A 57 11.87 -3.26 -10.29
CA LYS A 57 11.74 -2.06 -11.14
C LYS A 57 13.13 -1.46 -11.38
N ARG A 58 13.30 -0.78 -12.51
CA ARG A 58 14.49 0.05 -12.78
C ARG A 58 14.56 1.30 -11.91
N LYS A 59 13.42 1.74 -11.37
CA LYS A 59 13.29 2.92 -10.52
C LYS A 59 12.06 2.82 -9.64
N TYR A 60 12.19 3.24 -8.40
CA TYR A 60 11.12 3.35 -7.42
C TYR A 60 10.77 4.81 -7.15
N HIS A 61 9.48 5.09 -6.95
CA HIS A 61 8.97 6.40 -6.55
C HIS A 61 8.58 6.40 -5.08
N GLY A 62 8.43 7.60 -4.47
CA GLY A 62 7.98 7.71 -3.08
C GLY A 62 6.66 6.96 -2.81
N TYR A 63 5.75 6.93 -3.80
CA TYR A 63 4.52 6.14 -3.73
C TYR A 63 4.76 4.63 -3.60
N ASP A 64 5.78 4.08 -4.27
CA ASP A 64 6.10 2.65 -4.17
C ASP A 64 6.55 2.27 -2.76
N LEU A 65 7.24 3.19 -2.08
CA LEU A 65 7.74 3.02 -0.73
C LEU A 65 6.61 3.07 0.31
N ILE A 66 5.74 4.08 0.26
CA ILE A 66 4.57 4.11 1.15
C ILE A 66 3.68 2.90 0.91
N TYR A 67 3.52 2.46 -0.34
CA TYR A 67 2.73 1.29 -0.68
C TYR A 67 3.29 0.03 0.00
N VAL A 68 4.60 -0.23 -0.11
CA VAL A 68 5.18 -1.43 0.49
C VAL A 68 5.16 -1.39 2.02
N ILE A 69 5.36 -0.22 2.63
CA ILE A 69 5.25 -0.05 4.08
C ILE A 69 3.81 -0.27 4.55
N THR A 70 2.84 0.32 3.85
CA THR A 70 1.40 0.14 4.12
C THR A 70 1.02 -1.33 4.03
N LYS A 71 1.55 -2.05 3.04
CA LYS A 71 1.32 -3.49 2.87
C LYS A 71 1.88 -4.32 4.02
N GLU A 72 3.05 -3.97 4.52
CA GLU A 72 3.62 -4.64 5.70
C GLU A 72 2.79 -4.39 6.96
N GLU A 73 2.39 -3.15 7.22
CA GLU A 73 1.55 -2.82 8.38
C GLU A 73 0.18 -3.51 8.29
N ALA A 74 -0.46 -3.46 7.12
CA ALA A 74 -1.75 -4.11 6.88
C ALA A 74 -1.67 -5.63 7.10
N ARG A 75 -0.61 -6.27 6.60
CA ARG A 75 -0.40 -7.72 6.75
C ARG A 75 -0.12 -8.12 8.19
N ILE A 76 0.80 -7.42 8.86
CA ILE A 76 1.30 -7.82 10.19
C ILE A 76 0.28 -7.48 11.28
N HIS A 77 -0.39 -6.33 11.18
CA HIS A 77 -1.20 -5.80 12.28
C HIS A 77 -2.70 -5.79 12.03
N ASN A 78 -3.14 -5.88 10.77
CA ASN A 78 -4.57 -5.87 10.41
C ASN A 78 -5.02 -7.15 9.70
N HIS A 79 -4.09 -8.08 9.44
CA HIS A 79 -4.32 -9.34 8.71
C HIS A 79 -4.92 -9.18 7.30
N VAL A 80 -4.78 -8.00 6.69
CA VAL A 80 -5.27 -7.73 5.33
C VAL A 80 -4.16 -8.00 4.31
N THR A 81 -4.40 -8.94 3.40
CA THR A 81 -3.44 -9.33 2.35
C THR A 81 -3.90 -9.02 0.93
N ASP A 82 -5.14 -8.56 0.72
CA ASP A 82 -5.65 -8.20 -0.60
C ASP A 82 -4.91 -6.96 -1.15
N ASP A 83 -4.14 -7.15 -2.22
CA ASP A 83 -3.30 -6.13 -2.85
C ASP A 83 -4.13 -4.94 -3.38
N ILE A 84 -5.38 -5.16 -3.78
CA ILE A 84 -6.29 -4.11 -4.28
C ILE A 84 -6.73 -3.23 -3.11
N ILE A 85 -7.12 -3.85 -1.99
CA ILE A 85 -7.52 -3.11 -0.77
C ILE A 85 -6.34 -2.28 -0.27
N VAL A 86 -5.19 -2.92 -0.08
CA VAL A 86 -3.98 -2.26 0.44
C VAL A 86 -3.53 -1.11 -0.48
N ARG A 87 -3.60 -1.29 -1.81
CA ARG A 87 -3.27 -0.24 -2.77
C ARG A 87 -4.24 0.94 -2.67
N ASN A 88 -5.53 0.68 -2.48
CA ASN A 88 -6.52 1.74 -2.27
C ASN A 88 -6.26 2.49 -0.96
N VAL A 89 -5.90 1.79 0.12
CA VAL A 89 -5.52 2.43 1.39
C VAL A 89 -4.26 3.28 1.21
N ALA A 90 -3.21 2.76 0.57
CA ALA A 90 -1.99 3.53 0.29
C ALA A 90 -2.28 4.78 -0.56
N ASN A 91 -3.21 4.70 -1.52
CA ASN A 91 -3.68 5.86 -2.29
C ASN A 91 -4.36 6.92 -1.41
N VAL A 92 -5.25 6.50 -0.50
CA VAL A 92 -5.90 7.42 0.46
C VAL A 92 -4.85 8.10 1.33
N LEU A 93 -3.96 7.32 1.95
CA LEU A 93 -2.87 7.82 2.79
C LEU A 93 -1.95 8.79 2.04
N TRP A 94 -1.58 8.47 0.80
CA TRP A 94 -0.76 9.35 -0.03
C TRP A 94 -1.48 10.65 -0.36
N ARG A 95 -2.77 10.62 -0.71
CA ARG A 95 -3.54 11.83 -1.02
C ARG A 95 -3.66 12.75 0.18
N GLU A 96 -3.92 12.18 1.36
CA GLU A 96 -4.10 12.92 2.62
C GLU A 96 -2.78 13.38 3.25
N SER A 97 -1.65 12.79 2.85
CA SER A 97 -0.34 13.17 3.40
C SER A 97 0.08 14.59 3.00
N THR A 98 0.77 15.24 3.92
CA THR A 98 1.31 16.60 3.72
C THR A 98 2.45 16.59 2.71
N ARG A 99 2.79 17.77 2.18
CA ARG A 99 3.93 17.92 1.28
C ARG A 99 5.25 17.42 1.91
N GLY A 100 5.51 17.77 3.18
CA GLY A 100 6.72 17.34 3.89
C GLY A 100 6.79 15.81 4.06
N GLN A 101 5.67 15.16 4.37
CA GLN A 101 5.60 13.69 4.43
C GLN A 101 5.91 13.05 3.07
N LYS A 102 5.39 13.61 1.97
CA LYS A 102 5.70 13.14 0.61
C LYS A 102 7.17 13.33 0.27
N GLU A 103 7.75 14.48 0.63
CA GLU A 103 9.16 14.80 0.37
C GLU A 103 10.11 13.81 1.05
N GLN A 104 9.80 13.37 2.28
CA GLN A 104 10.58 12.34 2.97
C GLN A 104 10.58 11.00 2.20
N TYR A 105 9.41 10.57 1.72
CA TYR A 105 9.30 9.37 0.88
C TYR A 105 10.01 9.52 -0.47
N ILE A 106 9.94 10.69 -1.09
CA ILE A 106 10.64 10.99 -2.34
C ILE A 106 12.15 10.97 -2.15
N SER A 107 12.65 11.55 -1.05
CA SER A 107 14.07 11.52 -0.71
C SER A 107 14.55 10.09 -0.49
N LEU A 108 13.84 9.32 0.34
CA LEU A 108 14.16 7.92 0.59
C LEU A 108 14.13 7.06 -0.68
N ALA A 109 13.20 7.34 -1.60
CA ALA A 109 13.18 6.66 -2.89
C ALA A 109 14.42 6.97 -3.75
N ARG A 110 14.98 8.19 -3.67
CA ARG A 110 16.27 8.50 -4.33
C ARG A 110 17.38 7.65 -3.75
N ASP A 111 17.46 7.56 -2.42
CA ASP A 111 18.47 6.76 -1.73
C ASP A 111 18.38 5.28 -2.10
N VAL A 112 17.17 4.72 -2.15
CA VAL A 112 16.92 3.35 -2.62
C VAL A 112 17.34 3.16 -4.07
N ASN A 113 17.09 4.15 -4.93
CA ASN A 113 17.45 4.07 -6.35
C ASN A 113 18.97 4.14 -6.58
N TYR A 114 19.76 4.67 -5.65
CA TYR A 114 21.23 4.60 -5.74
C TYR A 114 21.79 3.19 -5.43
N LEU A 115 20.96 2.27 -4.95
CA LEU A 115 21.35 0.90 -4.58
C LEU A 115 20.96 -0.17 -5.63
N ILE A 116 20.36 0.23 -6.75
CA ILE A 116 19.86 -0.67 -7.81
C ILE A 116 20.49 -0.34 -9.15
#